data_AF-A0A7D5KCP9-F1
#
_entry.id   AF-A0A7D5KCP9-F1
#
_cell.length_a   1.000
_cell.length_b   1.000
_cell.length_c   1.000
_cell.angle_alpha   90.00
_cell.angle_beta   90.00
_cell.angle_gamma   90.00
#
_symmetry.space_group_name_H-M   'P 1'
#
loop_
_entity.id
_entity.type
_entity.pdbx_description
1 polymer ?
#
loop_
_entity_poly.entity_id
_entity_poly.type
_entity_poly.pdbx_seq_one_letter_code
_entity_poly.pdbx_strand_id
1 'polypeptide(L)'
;MSEDETRRRFLAKTGTLSMVLVAGCTGSRSNATDVSNGEMADGTGDVTDPANAPRTRIDRFSEAAGTLMIRTEENGLPGPNEPIDFDQKPFLTRGLGPDGEMVSYYNFDVQPTDPAPIYALFREGEDAPVEGQLNIIDEIPGDEGYNDFWHVHEVTVPADYEANTATTVQDLRDGGYDIMATEVLKNCPVVPDESTASLRHSEGDTGLVEGWYNDQVVSYFLFEEAPLAVTDGSVPVSPIYVTFNENPGEDGGGPPSGFMTEGGNDQTHNVVATVPDDGGYSPLWTINIYDNADFASVTDLESATEVTLLESDATTVNCPVVSVGME
;
A
#
# COMPACT_ATOMS: atom_id res chain seq x y z
N MET A 1 -15.08 4.38 12.47
CA MET A 1 -14.12 3.47 13.13
C MET A 1 -13.08 4.35 13.80
N SER A 2 -12.56 3.98 14.96
CA SER A 2 -11.45 4.73 15.58
C SER A 2 -10.12 4.33 14.94
N GLU A 3 -9.12 5.22 14.93
CA GLU A 3 -7.76 4.92 14.43
C GLU A 3 -7.17 3.60 15.01
N ASP A 4 -7.56 3.25 16.24
CA ASP A 4 -7.21 1.99 16.91
C ASP A 4 -7.78 0.73 16.20
N GLU A 5 -8.96 0.80 15.57
CA GLU A 5 -9.54 -0.33 14.83
C GLU A 5 -8.77 -0.61 13.53
N THR A 6 -8.35 0.44 12.82
CA THR A 6 -7.61 0.34 11.54
C THR A 6 -6.20 -0.21 11.77
N ARG A 7 -5.55 0.16 12.87
CA ARG A 7 -4.22 -0.36 13.21
C ARG A 7 -4.21 -1.79 13.75
N ARG A 8 -5.24 -2.19 14.50
CA ARG A 8 -5.40 -3.61 14.89
C ARG A 8 -5.63 -4.52 13.69
N ARG A 9 -6.26 -4.03 12.61
CA ARG A 9 -6.36 -4.76 11.33
C ARG A 9 -5.02 -4.85 10.59
N PHE A 10 -4.24 -3.76 10.58
CA PHE A 10 -2.90 -3.73 10.01
C PHE A 10 -2.00 -4.85 10.57
N LEU A 11 -2.17 -5.26 11.84
CA LEU A 11 -1.29 -6.23 12.50
C LEU A 11 -2.01 -7.48 12.99
N ALA A 12 -3.23 -7.75 12.49
CA ALA A 12 -3.95 -8.98 12.79
C ALA A 12 -3.19 -10.18 12.21
N LYS A 13 -2.33 -10.77 13.05
CA LYS A 13 -1.72 -12.09 12.86
C LYS A 13 -2.87 -13.07 12.63
N THR A 14 -2.94 -13.67 11.45
CA THR A 14 -4.09 -14.47 11.01
C THR A 14 -4.53 -15.48 12.08
N GLY A 15 -5.77 -15.35 12.55
CA GLY A 15 -6.50 -16.40 13.26
C GLY A 15 -6.89 -16.11 14.72
N THR A 16 -7.99 -15.38 14.92
CA THR A 16 -9.11 -15.63 15.86
C THR A 16 -9.69 -14.31 16.38
N LEU A 17 -10.93 -14.03 16.01
CA LEU A 17 -11.75 -12.95 16.55
C LEU A 17 -11.87 -13.10 18.08
N SER A 18 -11.58 -12.06 18.85
CA SER A 18 -12.07 -11.95 20.23
C SER A 18 -12.54 -10.53 20.51
N MET A 19 -13.86 -10.38 20.53
CA MET A 19 -14.54 -9.24 21.14
C MET A 19 -14.08 -9.13 22.60
N VAL A 20 -13.50 -7.99 22.97
CA VAL A 20 -13.33 -7.62 24.38
C VAL A 20 -14.19 -6.39 24.66
N LEU A 21 -15.32 -6.65 25.33
CA LEU A 21 -16.05 -5.64 26.11
C LEU A 21 -15.17 -5.23 27.29
N VAL A 22 -14.90 -3.95 27.48
CA VAL A 22 -14.46 -3.44 28.80
C VAL A 22 -15.40 -2.33 29.27
N ALA A 23 -16.20 -2.70 30.27
CA ALA A 23 -16.87 -1.77 31.16
C ALA A 23 -15.97 -1.46 32.36
N GLY A 24 -15.95 -0.18 32.77
CA GLY A 24 -16.07 0.17 34.19
C GLY A 24 -14.80 0.46 35.02
N CYS A 25 -14.63 1.76 35.28
CA CYS A 25 -14.52 2.37 36.63
C CYS A 25 -13.16 2.50 37.36
N THR A 26 -12.63 3.74 37.30
CA THR A 26 -12.31 4.67 38.42
C THR A 26 -11.50 4.19 39.64
N GLY A 27 -10.36 4.86 39.92
CA GLY A 27 -9.69 4.89 41.23
C GLY A 27 -8.68 6.04 41.38
N SER A 28 -8.87 6.90 42.38
CA SER A 28 -8.18 8.18 42.71
C SER A 28 -6.71 8.12 43.20
N ARG A 29 -5.95 9.20 42.90
CA ARG A 29 -5.03 10.08 43.72
C ARG A 29 -4.10 9.41 44.78
N SER A 30 -2.82 9.78 44.99
CA SER A 30 -2.17 11.11 45.08
C SER A 30 -0.63 11.06 45.32
N ASN A 31 0.05 12.14 44.92
CA ASN A 31 1.21 12.88 45.51
C ASN A 31 2.67 12.33 45.59
N ALA A 32 3.51 12.99 44.78
CA ALA A 32 4.87 13.54 44.95
C ALA A 32 5.76 13.24 46.18
N THR A 33 7.05 12.93 45.92
CA THR A 33 8.23 13.76 46.28
C THR A 33 9.49 13.35 45.52
N ASP A 34 10.24 14.39 45.11
CA ASP A 34 11.55 14.51 44.45
C ASP A 34 12.76 14.17 45.36
N VAL A 35 13.83 13.54 44.84
CA VAL A 35 15.26 13.93 45.01
C VAL A 35 16.16 13.29 43.91
N SER A 36 17.10 14.07 43.40
CA SER A 36 18.07 13.84 42.31
C SER A 36 19.22 12.84 42.55
N ASN A 37 19.78 12.34 41.43
CA ASN A 37 21.12 12.60 40.86
C ASN A 37 21.81 11.34 40.31
N GLY A 38 22.08 11.32 39.01
CA GLY A 38 22.92 10.32 38.35
C GLY A 38 22.82 10.39 36.83
N GLU A 39 23.54 11.33 36.22
CA GLU A 39 23.72 11.44 34.76
C GLU A 39 24.26 10.13 34.17
N MET A 40 23.35 9.38 33.57
CA MET A 40 23.60 8.50 32.43
C MET A 40 22.90 9.20 31.26
N ALA A 41 23.57 9.29 30.11
CA ALA A 41 23.02 9.95 28.92
C ALA A 41 21.65 9.33 28.59
N ASP A 42 20.61 10.12 28.82
CA ASP A 42 19.21 9.73 28.68
C ASP A 42 18.84 9.86 27.20
N GLY A 43 18.66 8.72 26.55
CA GLY A 43 18.12 8.63 25.19
C GLY A 43 16.60 8.87 25.18
N THR A 44 16.11 9.82 25.97
CA THR A 44 14.70 10.21 25.96
C THR A 44 14.50 11.27 24.88
N GLY A 45 14.22 10.82 23.66
CA GLY A 45 13.53 11.68 22.71
C GLY A 45 12.22 12.16 23.35
N ASP A 46 11.97 13.46 23.33
CA ASP A 46 10.69 14.00 23.79
C ASP A 46 9.55 13.35 22.99
N VAL A 47 8.45 12.99 23.66
CA VAL A 47 7.27 12.44 22.98
C VAL A 47 6.74 13.43 21.95
N THR A 48 6.64 12.98 20.69
CA THR A 48 6.12 13.80 19.60
C THR A 48 4.63 13.54 19.42
N ASP A 49 3.82 14.61 19.46
CA ASP A 49 2.39 14.52 19.17
C ASP A 49 2.15 14.57 17.65
N PRO A 50 1.61 13.49 17.02
CA PRO A 50 1.29 13.47 15.59
C PRO A 50 0.46 14.67 15.12
N ALA A 51 -0.48 15.14 15.93
CA ALA A 51 -1.38 16.22 15.54
C ALA A 51 -0.67 17.58 15.37
N ASN A 52 0.52 17.72 15.97
CA ASN A 52 1.31 18.95 15.92
C ASN A 52 2.58 18.83 15.05
N ALA A 53 2.89 17.63 14.58
CA ALA A 53 4.05 17.38 13.74
C ALA A 53 3.85 17.88 12.31
N PRO A 54 4.93 18.29 11.62
CA PRO A 54 4.84 18.63 10.20
C PRO A 54 4.43 17.40 9.37
N ARG A 55 3.70 17.61 8.28
CA ARG A 55 3.38 16.54 7.33
C ARG A 55 4.41 16.47 6.20
N THR A 56 4.75 15.26 5.80
CA THR A 56 5.63 15.00 4.66
C THR A 56 4.98 15.45 3.36
N ARG A 57 5.80 15.99 2.45
CA ARG A 57 5.35 16.39 1.12
C ARG A 57 5.51 15.23 0.14
N ILE A 58 4.42 14.79 -0.49
CA ILE A 58 4.45 13.62 -1.40
C ILE A 58 4.26 14.04 -2.86
N ASP A 59 5.04 13.47 -3.79
CA ASP A 59 4.88 13.69 -5.23
C ASP A 59 4.99 12.38 -6.02
N ARG A 60 3.89 11.62 -6.07
CA ARG A 60 3.82 10.32 -6.75
C ARG A 60 4.05 10.38 -8.26
N PHE A 61 3.88 11.56 -8.87
CA PHE A 61 3.94 11.73 -10.31
C PHE A 61 5.17 12.52 -10.77
N SER A 62 6.17 12.69 -9.89
CA SER A 62 7.47 13.23 -10.28
C SER A 62 8.24 12.25 -11.18
N GLU A 63 9.22 12.74 -11.93
CA GLU A 63 10.14 11.86 -12.71
C GLU A 63 10.93 10.88 -11.84
N ALA A 64 11.08 11.17 -10.54
CA ALA A 64 11.77 10.29 -9.59
C ALA A 64 10.86 9.18 -9.05
N ALA A 65 9.54 9.40 -9.01
CA ALA A 65 8.57 8.48 -8.41
C ALA A 65 7.76 7.70 -9.45
N GLY A 66 7.30 8.37 -10.51
CA GLY A 66 6.44 7.78 -11.53
C GLY A 66 7.23 7.03 -12.60
N THR A 67 6.61 5.99 -13.16
CA THR A 67 7.13 5.26 -14.33
C THR A 67 6.16 5.35 -15.49
N LEU A 68 4.91 4.90 -15.31
CA LEU A 68 3.83 5.04 -16.28
C LEU A 68 3.09 6.36 -16.09
N MET A 69 3.02 6.86 -14.85
CA MET A 69 2.27 8.06 -14.48
C MET A 69 3.21 9.23 -14.16
N ILE A 70 4.10 9.56 -15.09
CA ILE A 70 4.95 10.75 -14.97
C ILE A 70 4.12 11.98 -15.35
N ARG A 71 4.02 12.97 -14.45
CA ARG A 71 3.29 14.21 -14.69
C ARG A 71 3.91 15.00 -15.84
N THR A 72 3.06 15.40 -16.76
CA THR A 72 3.39 16.31 -17.87
C THR A 72 2.41 17.48 -17.86
N GLU A 73 2.68 18.52 -18.66
CA GLU A 73 1.74 19.64 -18.81
C GLU A 73 0.41 19.21 -19.46
N GLU A 74 0.38 18.06 -20.15
CA GLU A 74 -0.73 17.65 -21.01
C GLU A 74 -1.63 16.57 -20.39
N ASN A 75 -1.13 15.78 -19.43
CA ASN A 75 -1.87 14.63 -18.91
C ASN A 75 -2.77 14.92 -17.69
N GLY A 76 -2.68 16.12 -17.13
CA GLY A 76 -3.58 16.56 -16.04
C GLY A 76 -3.41 15.81 -14.72
N LEU A 77 -2.29 15.12 -14.52
CA LEU A 77 -1.98 14.48 -13.23
C LEU A 77 -1.81 15.54 -12.12
N PRO A 78 -2.30 15.27 -10.89
CA PRO A 78 -2.18 16.19 -9.76
C PRO A 78 -0.77 16.71 -9.52
N GLY A 79 -0.65 17.97 -9.09
CA GLY A 79 0.61 18.60 -8.73
C GLY A 79 1.25 17.98 -7.47
N PRO A 80 2.50 18.34 -7.17
CA PRO A 80 3.16 17.80 -5.98
C PRO A 80 2.41 18.20 -4.71
N ASN A 81 2.12 17.21 -3.86
CA ASN A 81 1.36 17.33 -2.61
C ASN A 81 -0.10 17.81 -2.80
N GLU A 82 -0.62 17.75 -4.02
CA GLU A 82 -2.05 17.92 -4.24
C GLU A 82 -2.75 16.58 -3.96
N PRO A 83 -3.90 16.58 -3.25
CA PRO A 83 -4.67 15.37 -3.02
C PRO A 83 -5.03 14.69 -4.35
N ILE A 84 -4.94 13.36 -4.36
CA ILE A 84 -5.22 12.54 -5.54
C ILE A 84 -6.55 11.83 -5.32
N ASP A 85 -7.49 11.99 -6.24
CA ASP A 85 -8.68 11.15 -6.31
C ASP A 85 -8.41 9.97 -7.25
N PHE A 86 -8.27 8.77 -6.68
CA PHE A 86 -8.01 7.52 -7.39
C PHE A 86 -9.30 6.88 -7.96
N ASP A 87 -10.50 7.38 -7.63
CA ASP A 87 -11.78 6.84 -8.11
C ASP A 87 -12.12 7.26 -9.54
N GLN A 88 -11.17 7.88 -10.23
CA GLN A 88 -11.29 8.38 -11.60
C GLN A 88 -10.14 7.87 -12.47
N LYS A 89 -10.30 8.04 -13.79
CA LYS A 89 -9.22 7.82 -14.74
C LYS A 89 -8.06 8.81 -14.48
N PRO A 90 -6.81 8.41 -14.73
CA PRO A 90 -6.38 7.11 -15.25
C PRO A 90 -6.18 6.02 -14.19
N PHE A 91 -6.56 6.27 -12.94
CA PHE A 91 -6.20 5.42 -11.80
C PHE A 91 -7.13 4.22 -11.61
N LEU A 92 -8.39 4.32 -12.01
CA LEU A 92 -9.35 3.21 -11.95
C LEU A 92 -9.58 2.63 -13.35
N THR A 93 -9.34 1.33 -13.50
CA THR A 93 -9.50 0.60 -14.77
C THR A 93 -10.53 -0.52 -14.62
N ARG A 94 -11.27 -0.78 -15.71
CA ARG A 94 -12.18 -1.93 -15.84
C ARG A 94 -11.58 -2.96 -16.78
N GLY A 95 -11.62 -4.23 -16.38
CA GLY A 95 -11.12 -5.36 -17.15
C GLY A 95 -11.96 -6.61 -16.93
N LEU A 96 -11.36 -7.76 -17.16
CA LEU A 96 -11.94 -9.08 -17.05
C LEU A 96 -11.18 -9.92 -16.02
N GLY A 97 -11.90 -10.70 -15.25
CA GLY A 97 -11.37 -11.73 -14.35
C GLY A 97 -11.05 -13.03 -15.08
N PRO A 98 -10.57 -14.04 -14.35
CA PRO A 98 -10.10 -15.30 -14.93
C PRO A 98 -11.19 -16.03 -15.74
N ASP A 99 -12.44 -15.95 -15.30
CA ASP A 99 -13.59 -16.59 -15.93
C ASP A 99 -14.41 -15.61 -16.81
N GLY A 100 -13.85 -14.42 -17.09
CA GLY A 100 -14.46 -13.39 -17.94
C GLY A 100 -15.47 -12.49 -17.23
N GLU A 101 -15.59 -12.59 -15.90
CA GLU A 101 -16.38 -11.67 -15.10
C GLU A 101 -15.76 -10.27 -15.09
N MET A 102 -16.60 -9.23 -14.97
CA MET A 102 -16.11 -7.86 -14.96
C MET A 102 -15.34 -7.58 -13.66
N VAL A 103 -14.16 -6.97 -13.77
CA VAL A 103 -13.38 -6.52 -12.61
C VAL A 103 -13.07 -5.04 -12.70
N SER A 104 -12.94 -4.39 -11.54
CA SER A 104 -12.34 -3.05 -11.43
C SER A 104 -11.11 -3.12 -10.52
N TYR A 105 -10.06 -2.41 -10.89
CA TYR A 105 -8.81 -2.34 -10.13
C TYR A 105 -8.21 -0.94 -10.21
N TYR A 106 -7.55 -0.52 -9.13
CA TYR A 106 -6.74 0.70 -9.17
C TYR A 106 -5.42 0.46 -9.90
N ASN A 107 -4.72 1.52 -10.27
CA ASN A 107 -3.36 1.50 -10.78
C ASN A 107 -2.52 2.52 -10.00
N PHE A 108 -1.62 2.02 -9.15
CA PHE A 108 -0.71 2.80 -8.32
C PHE A 108 0.69 2.96 -8.94
N ASP A 109 0.80 2.67 -10.25
CA ASP A 109 2.03 2.66 -11.06
C ASP A 109 2.90 1.41 -10.82
N VAL A 110 4.04 1.38 -11.50
CA VAL A 110 5.06 0.33 -11.44
C VAL A 110 5.66 0.26 -10.04
N GLN A 111 5.80 -0.97 -9.55
CA GLN A 111 6.49 -1.25 -8.29
C GLN A 111 7.45 -2.43 -8.48
N PRO A 112 8.65 -2.38 -7.88
CA PRO A 112 9.55 -3.53 -7.86
C PRO A 112 8.99 -4.65 -6.98
N THR A 113 9.58 -5.85 -7.09
CA THR A 113 9.21 -7.01 -6.25
C THR A 113 9.89 -7.02 -4.89
N ASP A 114 10.86 -6.13 -4.66
CA ASP A 114 11.56 -6.00 -3.39
C ASP A 114 10.77 -5.06 -2.46
N PRO A 115 10.15 -5.56 -1.37
CA PRO A 115 9.34 -4.74 -0.49
C PRO A 115 10.18 -3.81 0.39
N ALA A 116 9.60 -2.67 0.78
CA ALA A 116 10.20 -1.74 1.73
C ALA A 116 9.83 -2.12 3.18
N PRO A 117 10.67 -1.85 4.19
CA PRO A 117 10.33 -2.17 5.58
C PRO A 117 9.36 -1.15 6.20
N ILE A 118 8.37 -1.64 6.95
CA ILE A 118 7.53 -0.82 7.85
C ILE A 118 7.66 -1.35 9.28
N TYR A 119 7.92 -0.46 10.23
CA TYR A 119 8.22 -0.83 11.60
C TYR A 119 7.01 -0.61 12.49
N ALA A 120 6.55 -1.68 13.13
CA ALA A 120 5.47 -1.67 14.10
C ALA A 120 6.01 -2.02 15.49
N LEU A 121 5.72 -1.18 16.48
CA LEU A 121 6.28 -1.31 17.84
C LEU A 121 5.34 -2.07 18.76
N PHE A 122 5.89 -3.00 19.52
CA PHE A 122 5.19 -3.87 20.48
C PHE A 122 5.94 -3.82 21.81
N ARG A 123 5.22 -3.72 22.93
CA ARG A 123 5.86 -3.88 24.24
C ARG A 123 6.25 -5.34 24.45
N GLU A 124 7.30 -5.57 25.23
CA GLU A 124 7.74 -6.92 25.56
C GLU A 124 6.59 -7.79 26.10
N GLY A 125 6.32 -8.90 25.40
CA GLY A 125 5.27 -9.86 25.75
C GLY A 125 3.85 -9.46 25.33
N GLU A 126 3.67 -8.34 24.62
CA GLU A 126 2.38 -7.95 24.05
C GLU A 126 2.27 -8.40 22.58
N ASP A 127 1.09 -8.95 22.22
CA ASP A 127 0.76 -9.33 20.84
C ASP A 127 0.09 -8.19 20.06
N ALA A 128 -0.17 -7.07 20.72
CA ALA A 128 -0.79 -5.89 20.14
C ALA A 128 0.24 -4.74 20.05
N PRO A 129 0.15 -3.90 19.00
CA PRO A 129 1.06 -2.77 18.85
C PRO A 129 0.84 -1.75 19.97
N VAL A 130 1.89 -1.01 20.33
CA VAL A 130 1.84 0.09 21.32
C VAL A 130 0.76 1.09 20.91
N GLU A 131 -0.34 1.17 21.66
CA GLU A 131 -1.45 2.08 21.38
C GLU A 131 -0.97 3.53 21.19
N GLY A 132 -1.48 4.21 20.15
CA GLY A 132 -1.13 5.61 19.82
C GLY A 132 0.21 5.81 19.09
N GLN A 133 1.09 4.81 19.03
CA GLN A 133 2.32 4.89 18.23
C GLN A 133 1.97 4.85 16.73
N LEU A 134 2.50 5.74 15.89
CA LEU A 134 2.41 5.53 14.44
C LEU A 134 3.47 4.53 13.97
N ASN A 135 3.17 3.75 12.93
CA ASN A 135 4.18 2.92 12.29
C ASN A 135 5.26 3.81 11.65
N ILE A 136 6.51 3.33 11.59
CA ILE A 136 7.63 4.11 11.06
C ILE A 136 8.03 3.54 9.70
N ILE A 137 8.28 4.42 8.72
CA ILE A 137 8.87 4.11 7.41
C ILE A 137 10.08 5.02 7.16
N ASP A 138 10.98 4.62 6.27
CA ASP A 138 12.21 5.38 5.95
C ASP A 138 12.24 5.90 4.51
N GLU A 139 11.20 5.58 3.72
CA GLU A 139 11.16 5.80 2.28
C GLU A 139 9.79 6.31 1.87
N ILE A 140 9.74 7.24 0.91
CA ILE A 140 8.51 7.77 0.30
C ILE A 140 8.65 7.76 -1.25
N PRO A 141 7.57 7.97 -2.02
CA PRO A 141 7.65 8.00 -3.48
C PRO A 141 8.73 8.97 -3.97
N GLY A 142 9.68 8.45 -4.75
CA GLY A 142 10.84 9.18 -5.27
C GLY A 142 12.16 8.91 -4.52
N ASP A 143 12.11 8.30 -3.34
CA ASP A 143 13.29 7.78 -2.64
C ASP A 143 13.74 6.45 -3.25
N GLU A 144 15.05 6.19 -3.22
CA GLU A 144 15.60 4.88 -3.59
C GLU A 144 15.12 3.82 -2.59
N GLY A 145 14.59 2.70 -3.09
CA GLY A 145 14.07 1.60 -2.27
C GLY A 145 12.56 1.64 -2.04
N TYR A 146 11.92 2.78 -2.27
CA TYR A 146 10.48 2.94 -2.03
C TYR A 146 9.64 1.87 -2.73
N ASN A 147 8.68 1.33 -1.99
CA ASN A 147 7.68 0.41 -2.50
C ASN A 147 6.33 0.65 -1.80
N ASP A 148 5.22 0.49 -2.52
CA ASP A 148 3.88 0.47 -1.91
C ASP A 148 3.68 -0.80 -1.05
N PHE A 149 4.45 -1.85 -1.29
CA PHE A 149 4.41 -3.10 -0.53
C PHE A 149 5.38 -3.06 0.64
N TRP A 150 4.82 -3.14 1.84
CA TRP A 150 5.57 -3.03 3.08
C TRP A 150 5.74 -4.37 3.77
N HIS A 151 6.99 -4.73 4.02
CA HIS A 151 7.37 -5.84 4.86
C HIS A 151 7.28 -5.42 6.32
N VAL A 152 6.36 -6.03 7.07
CA VAL A 152 6.14 -5.67 8.48
C VAL A 152 7.29 -6.20 9.32
N HIS A 153 7.97 -5.28 10.02
CA HIS A 153 9.03 -5.56 10.97
C HIS A 153 8.52 -5.23 12.37
N GLU A 154 8.54 -6.22 13.27
CA GLU A 154 8.17 -6.05 14.66
C GLU A 154 9.35 -5.50 15.45
N VAL A 155 9.12 -4.41 16.16
CA VAL A 155 10.09 -3.77 17.04
C VAL A 155 9.66 -4.01 18.48
N THR A 156 10.52 -4.66 19.27
CA THR A 156 10.25 -4.90 20.69
C THR A 156 10.77 -3.74 21.53
N VAL A 157 9.87 -3.07 22.23
CA VAL A 157 10.19 -1.94 23.12
C VAL A 157 9.92 -2.27 24.59
N PRO A 158 10.58 -1.56 25.54
CA PRO A 158 10.34 -1.72 26.98
C PRO A 158 8.88 -1.50 27.39
N ALA A 159 8.50 -2.07 28.54
CA ALA A 159 7.14 -1.94 29.07
C ALA A 159 6.74 -0.48 29.39
N ASP A 160 7.72 0.36 29.72
CA ASP A 160 7.56 1.80 30.00
C ASP A 160 7.71 2.68 28.76
N TYR A 161 7.82 2.11 27.56
CA TYR A 161 7.87 2.87 26.32
C TYR A 161 6.60 3.72 26.12
N GLU A 162 6.82 5.01 25.88
CA GLU A 162 5.79 5.99 25.54
C GLU A 162 5.63 6.08 24.02
N ALA A 163 4.38 6.08 23.55
CA ALA A 163 4.08 6.15 22.13
C ALA A 163 4.62 7.44 21.51
N ASN A 164 5.16 7.32 20.30
CA ASN A 164 5.77 8.39 19.50
C ASN A 164 7.02 9.02 20.13
N THR A 165 7.71 8.27 21.00
CA THR A 165 9.10 8.59 21.38
C THR A 165 10.06 8.32 20.22
N ALA A 166 9.85 7.24 19.46
CA ALA A 166 10.54 7.00 18.19
C ALA A 166 9.66 7.43 17.01
N THR A 167 10.23 8.24 16.13
CA THR A 167 9.59 8.82 14.94
C THR A 167 10.45 8.62 13.67
N THR A 168 11.61 7.99 13.81
CA THR A 168 12.50 7.65 12.70
C THR A 168 13.08 6.25 12.88
N VAL A 169 13.55 5.64 11.78
CA VAL A 169 14.30 4.36 11.88
C VAL A 169 15.61 4.54 12.64
N GLN A 170 16.19 5.75 12.60
CA GLN A 170 17.39 6.07 13.36
C GLN A 170 17.12 6.04 14.88
N ASP A 171 15.95 6.51 15.35
CA ASP A 171 15.57 6.39 16.77
C ASP A 171 15.45 4.94 17.21
N LEU A 172 14.94 4.07 16.33
CA LEU A 172 14.84 2.64 16.63
C LEU A 172 16.23 2.02 16.81
N ARG A 173 17.19 2.42 15.98
CA ARG A 173 18.59 1.96 16.04
C ARG A 173 19.31 2.51 17.27
N ASP A 174 19.13 3.80 17.56
CA ASP A 174 19.77 4.47 18.69
C ASP A 174 19.18 4.01 20.03
N GLY A 175 17.88 3.68 20.06
CA GLY A 175 17.22 3.01 21.18
C GLY A 175 17.69 1.57 21.40
N GLY A 176 18.38 0.97 20.42
CA GLY A 176 18.89 -0.40 20.51
C GLY A 176 17.78 -1.45 20.61
N TYR A 177 16.61 -1.17 20.03
CA TYR A 177 15.47 -2.09 20.07
C TYR A 177 15.70 -3.31 19.18
N ASP A 178 15.17 -4.45 19.62
CA ASP A 178 15.18 -5.67 18.82
C ASP A 178 14.16 -5.54 17.68
N ILE A 179 14.63 -5.72 16.44
CA ILE A 179 13.81 -5.64 15.23
C ILE A 179 13.79 -7.02 14.56
N MET A 180 12.59 -7.55 14.34
CA MET A 180 12.37 -8.85 13.71
C MET A 180 11.46 -8.70 12.49
N ALA A 181 11.99 -9.04 11.31
CA ALA A 181 11.20 -9.16 10.10
C ALA A 181 10.18 -10.30 10.23
N THR A 182 8.93 -10.06 9.85
CA THR A 182 7.87 -11.08 9.87
C THR A 182 7.73 -11.75 8.50
N GLU A 183 6.65 -12.50 8.25
CA GLU A 183 6.27 -12.93 6.89
C GLU A 183 5.21 -12.01 6.29
N VAL A 184 4.68 -11.04 7.03
CA VAL A 184 3.52 -10.25 6.64
C VAL A 184 3.90 -9.14 5.68
N LEU A 185 3.15 -9.05 4.57
CA LEU A 185 3.16 -7.93 3.65
C LEU A 185 1.86 -7.13 3.76
N LYS A 186 1.96 -5.82 3.54
CA LYS A 186 0.80 -4.93 3.42
C LYS A 186 0.95 -4.04 2.20
N ASN A 187 -0.12 -3.89 1.43
CA ASN A 187 -0.18 -2.94 0.32
C ASN A 187 -0.64 -1.58 0.87
N CYS A 188 0.32 -0.67 1.05
CA CYS A 188 0.07 0.67 1.59
C CYS A 188 0.70 1.77 0.74
N PRO A 189 0.09 2.14 -0.40
CA PRO A 189 0.58 3.24 -1.22
C PRO A 189 0.62 4.55 -0.43
N VAL A 190 1.79 5.19 -0.37
CA VAL A 190 2.00 6.50 0.27
C VAL A 190 1.50 7.57 -0.67
N VAL A 191 0.65 8.46 -0.16
CA VAL A 191 -0.06 9.47 -0.95
C VAL A 191 -0.04 10.82 -0.26
N PRO A 192 -0.27 11.92 -0.98
CA PRO A 192 -0.57 13.19 -0.36
C PRO A 192 -1.75 13.06 0.61
N ASP A 193 -1.71 13.84 1.69
CA ASP A 193 -2.83 13.95 2.61
C ASP A 193 -4.13 14.30 1.86
N GLU A 194 -5.28 13.91 2.43
CA GLU A 194 -6.61 14.09 1.84
C GLU A 194 -6.87 13.34 0.50
N SER A 195 -5.93 12.54 0.00
CA SER A 195 -6.16 11.68 -1.17
C SER A 195 -7.26 10.65 -0.91
N THR A 196 -8.02 10.28 -1.94
CA THR A 196 -9.16 9.37 -1.84
C THR A 196 -9.03 8.16 -2.76
N ALA A 197 -9.43 7.01 -2.25
CA ALA A 197 -9.66 5.77 -2.98
C ALA A 197 -10.79 5.03 -2.26
N SER A 198 -12.04 5.19 -2.71
CA SER A 198 -13.23 4.76 -1.96
C SER A 198 -13.67 3.31 -2.21
N LEU A 199 -13.08 2.62 -3.19
CA LEU A 199 -13.47 1.26 -3.56
C LEU A 199 -12.60 0.22 -2.85
N ARG A 200 -13.20 -0.87 -2.39
CA ARG A 200 -12.53 -2.02 -1.78
C ARG A 200 -13.26 -3.30 -2.19
N HIS A 201 -12.50 -4.37 -2.43
CA HIS A 201 -13.09 -5.68 -2.74
C HIS A 201 -13.94 -6.21 -1.58
N SER A 202 -13.44 -6.03 -0.35
CA SER A 202 -14.13 -6.37 0.89
C SER A 202 -14.54 -5.12 1.66
N GLU A 203 -15.50 -5.26 2.59
CA GLU A 203 -15.83 -4.21 3.56
C GLU A 203 -14.58 -3.78 4.33
N GLY A 204 -14.24 -2.49 4.26
CA GLY A 204 -12.98 -1.97 4.79
C GLY A 204 -13.03 -0.47 5.07
N ASP A 205 -12.10 0.00 5.89
CA ASP A 205 -11.88 1.43 6.04
C ASP A 205 -11.17 1.94 4.78
N THR A 206 -11.68 3.03 4.22
CA THR A 206 -11.11 3.70 3.05
C THR A 206 -10.29 4.93 3.43
N GLY A 207 -10.26 5.28 4.72
CA GLY A 207 -9.49 6.37 5.26
C GLY A 207 -7.99 6.16 5.09
N LEU A 208 -7.27 7.28 5.11
CA LEU A 208 -5.81 7.26 5.18
C LEU A 208 -5.36 6.80 6.55
N VAL A 209 -4.29 6.02 6.58
CA VAL A 209 -3.56 5.66 7.77
C VAL A 209 -2.34 6.57 7.88
N GLU A 210 -2.01 6.96 9.10
CA GLU A 210 -0.84 7.80 9.37
C GLU A 210 0.37 6.97 9.80
N GLY A 211 1.55 7.44 9.39
CA GLY A 211 2.85 6.91 9.78
C GLY A 211 3.82 8.02 10.13
N TRP A 212 4.97 7.63 10.65
CA TRP A 212 6.13 8.49 10.81
C TRP A 212 7.13 8.26 9.68
N TYR A 213 7.64 9.35 9.14
CA TYR A 213 8.78 9.41 8.22
C TYR A 213 9.64 10.60 8.62
N ASN A 214 10.86 10.36 9.11
CA ASN A 214 11.84 11.41 9.42
C ASN A 214 11.26 12.59 10.24
N ASP A 215 10.61 12.29 11.37
CA ASP A 215 9.95 13.26 12.27
C ASP A 215 8.73 13.99 11.68
N GLN A 216 8.23 13.51 10.55
CA GLN A 216 7.06 14.03 9.86
C GLN A 216 5.96 12.97 9.76
N VAL A 217 4.71 13.42 9.77
CA VAL A 217 3.58 12.53 9.52
C VAL A 217 3.42 12.30 8.02
N VAL A 218 3.33 11.04 7.64
CA VAL A 218 3.06 10.58 6.28
C VAL A 218 1.70 9.88 6.22
N SER A 219 1.03 9.94 5.07
CA SER A 219 -0.25 9.29 4.84
C SER A 219 -0.13 8.18 3.81
N TYR A 220 -0.82 7.06 4.05
CA TYR A 220 -0.91 5.96 3.10
C TYR A 220 -2.30 5.33 3.11
N PHE A 221 -2.70 4.73 1.99
CA PHE A 221 -3.84 3.84 1.97
C PHE A 221 -3.50 2.50 2.62
N LEU A 222 -4.52 1.73 3.00
CA LEU A 222 -4.37 0.33 3.37
C LEU A 222 -5.33 -0.51 2.52
N PHE A 223 -4.76 -1.39 1.72
CA PHE A 223 -5.46 -2.35 0.88
C PHE A 223 -5.37 -3.74 1.51
N GLU A 224 -6.54 -4.33 1.83
CA GLU A 224 -6.69 -5.60 2.55
C GLU A 224 -7.60 -6.58 1.80
N GLU A 225 -7.63 -6.51 0.48
CA GLU A 225 -8.42 -7.40 -0.38
C GLU A 225 -8.02 -8.87 -0.23
N ALA A 226 -6.74 -9.14 0.09
CA ALA A 226 -6.22 -10.47 0.39
C ALA A 226 -5.08 -10.40 1.41
N PRO A 227 -4.88 -11.43 2.24
CA PRO A 227 -3.69 -11.53 3.08
C PRO A 227 -2.45 -11.77 2.21
N LEU A 228 -1.43 -10.92 2.37
CA LEU A 228 -0.17 -11.02 1.62
C LEU A 228 0.96 -11.48 2.53
N ALA A 229 1.84 -12.32 1.99
CA ALA A 229 3.03 -12.79 2.67
C ALA A 229 4.24 -12.77 1.74
N VAL A 230 5.41 -12.50 2.33
CA VAL A 230 6.69 -12.57 1.62
C VAL A 230 6.91 -13.99 1.10
N THR A 231 7.20 -14.12 -0.18
CA THR A 231 7.55 -15.41 -0.82
C THR A 231 8.96 -15.29 -1.37
N ASP A 232 9.89 -16.14 -0.90
CA ASP A 232 11.31 -16.13 -1.30
C ASP A 232 12.00 -14.76 -1.18
N GLY A 233 11.55 -13.92 -0.24
CA GLY A 233 12.10 -12.57 0.00
C GLY A 233 11.45 -11.46 -0.82
N SER A 234 10.46 -11.78 -1.67
CA SER A 234 9.82 -10.82 -2.57
C SER A 234 8.30 -10.76 -2.36
N VAL A 235 7.70 -9.70 -2.91
CA VAL A 235 6.24 -9.58 -3.09
C VAL A 235 5.81 -10.63 -4.12
N PRO A 236 4.79 -11.47 -3.83
CA PRO A 236 4.25 -12.40 -4.83
C PRO A 236 3.67 -11.63 -6.02
N VAL A 237 3.59 -12.27 -7.19
CA VAL A 237 3.06 -11.63 -8.41
C VAL A 237 1.97 -12.46 -9.05
N SER A 238 1.01 -11.78 -9.68
CA SER A 238 -0.05 -12.39 -10.51
C SER A 238 0.08 -11.92 -11.96
N PRO A 239 -0.11 -12.77 -12.97
CA PRO A 239 -0.12 -12.31 -14.36
C PRO A 239 -1.32 -11.43 -14.68
N ILE A 240 -1.11 -10.40 -15.49
CA ILE A 240 -2.18 -9.68 -16.20
C ILE A 240 -1.87 -9.66 -17.70
N TYR A 241 -2.89 -9.82 -18.53
CA TYR A 241 -2.82 -9.71 -19.98
C TYR A 241 -3.46 -8.41 -20.40
N VAL A 242 -2.74 -7.54 -21.10
CA VAL A 242 -3.23 -6.21 -21.49
C VAL A 242 -2.98 -5.94 -22.96
N THR A 243 -3.73 -5.00 -23.52
CA THR A 243 -3.43 -4.45 -24.85
C THR A 243 -3.74 -2.96 -24.93
N PHE A 244 -3.13 -2.31 -25.90
CA PHE A 244 -3.12 -0.87 -26.07
C PHE A 244 -3.77 -0.46 -27.39
N ASN A 245 -4.19 0.80 -27.50
CA ASN A 245 -4.80 1.32 -28.74
C ASN A 245 -3.83 1.22 -29.93
N GLU A 246 -2.54 1.43 -29.70
CA GLU A 246 -1.47 1.22 -30.67
C GLU A 246 -0.43 0.26 -30.05
N ASN A 247 0.01 -0.74 -30.81
CA ASN A 247 0.86 -1.81 -30.27
C ASN A 247 2.25 -1.29 -29.87
N PRO A 248 2.92 -1.87 -28.84
CA PRO A 248 4.30 -1.51 -28.51
C PRO A 248 5.24 -1.65 -29.72
N GLY A 249 6.14 -0.68 -29.89
CA GLY A 249 7.06 -0.62 -31.02
C GLY A 249 6.53 0.15 -32.23
N GLU A 250 5.26 0.55 -32.23
CA GLU A 250 4.66 1.48 -33.19
C GLU A 250 4.80 2.94 -32.70
N ASP A 251 4.58 3.91 -33.60
CA ASP A 251 4.69 5.34 -33.28
C ASP A 251 3.58 5.75 -32.30
N GLY A 252 3.97 6.17 -31.08
CA GLY A 252 3.04 6.44 -30.00
C GLY A 252 2.44 5.20 -29.33
N GLY A 253 2.93 3.99 -29.65
CA GLY A 253 2.43 2.72 -29.14
C GLY A 253 2.71 2.43 -27.67
N GLY A 254 1.99 1.45 -27.12
CA GLY A 254 2.12 1.02 -25.74
C GLY A 254 1.36 1.92 -24.75
N PRO A 255 1.83 2.05 -23.49
CA PRO A 255 1.13 2.80 -22.44
C PRO A 255 0.69 4.23 -22.81
N PRO A 256 1.47 5.04 -23.57
CA PRO A 256 1.04 6.38 -23.98
C PRO A 256 -0.22 6.40 -24.85
N SER A 257 -0.50 5.34 -25.61
CA SER A 257 -1.73 5.24 -26.41
C SER A 257 -2.97 4.92 -25.58
N GLY A 258 -2.79 4.53 -24.30
CA GLY A 258 -3.86 4.05 -23.43
C GLY A 258 -4.30 2.62 -23.75
N PHE A 259 -4.97 1.98 -22.80
CA PHE A 259 -5.56 0.66 -23.03
C PHE A 259 -6.61 0.70 -24.13
N MET A 260 -6.70 -0.37 -24.90
CA MET A 260 -7.79 -0.55 -25.85
C MET A 260 -9.11 -0.78 -25.10
N THR A 261 -10.18 -0.13 -25.55
CA THR A 261 -11.51 -0.26 -24.96
C THR A 261 -12.57 -0.61 -25.99
N GLU A 262 -13.68 -1.17 -25.52
CA GLU A 262 -14.86 -1.34 -26.35
C GLU A 262 -15.44 0.01 -26.82
N GLY A 263 -16.18 -0.03 -27.92
CA GLY A 263 -16.81 1.16 -28.49
C GLY A 263 -17.89 1.74 -27.58
N GLY A 264 -17.63 2.93 -27.03
CA GLY A 264 -18.64 3.72 -26.30
C GLY A 264 -18.71 3.47 -24.79
N ASN A 265 -17.77 2.71 -24.23
CA ASN A 265 -17.61 2.52 -22.79
C ASN A 265 -16.11 2.43 -22.42
N ASP A 266 -15.83 2.21 -21.13
CA ASP A 266 -14.47 2.15 -20.58
C ASP A 266 -13.97 0.71 -20.32
N GLN A 267 -14.69 -0.28 -20.84
CA GLN A 267 -14.34 -1.69 -20.69
C GLN A 267 -13.12 -2.02 -21.54
N THR A 268 -12.04 -2.43 -20.88
CA THR A 268 -10.89 -3.05 -21.56
C THR A 268 -11.11 -4.57 -21.65
N HIS A 269 -10.33 -5.24 -22.49
CA HIS A 269 -10.18 -6.70 -22.44
C HIS A 269 -8.87 -7.08 -21.75
N ASN A 270 -8.44 -6.25 -20.79
CA ASN A 270 -7.35 -6.61 -19.90
C ASN A 270 -7.82 -7.72 -18.97
N VAL A 271 -7.09 -8.82 -18.91
CA VAL A 271 -7.48 -10.01 -18.14
C VAL A 271 -6.54 -10.24 -16.98
N VAL A 272 -7.07 -10.20 -15.75
CA VAL A 272 -6.33 -10.60 -14.56
C VAL A 272 -6.35 -12.12 -14.40
N ALA A 273 -5.20 -12.73 -14.09
CA ALA A 273 -5.12 -14.19 -13.96
C ALA A 273 -5.64 -14.74 -12.63
N THR A 274 -5.85 -13.88 -11.63
CA THR A 274 -6.39 -14.22 -10.31
C THR A 274 -7.28 -13.09 -9.80
N VAL A 275 -8.21 -13.34 -8.90
CA VAL A 275 -8.93 -12.32 -8.11
C VAL A 275 -8.71 -12.56 -6.60
N PRO A 276 -9.06 -11.63 -5.68
CA PRO A 276 -8.65 -11.75 -4.28
C PRO A 276 -9.06 -13.04 -3.54
N ASP A 277 -10.16 -13.66 -3.95
CA ASP A 277 -10.63 -14.95 -3.40
C ASP A 277 -9.86 -16.17 -3.95
N ASP A 278 -9.02 -15.99 -4.97
CA ASP A 278 -8.22 -17.05 -5.58
C ASP A 278 -6.96 -17.36 -4.78
N GLY A 279 -6.59 -18.65 -4.77
CA GLY A 279 -5.30 -19.07 -4.24
C GLY A 279 -4.15 -18.49 -5.08
N GLY A 280 -3.24 -17.76 -4.43
CA GLY A 280 -2.07 -17.17 -5.09
C GLY A 280 -2.31 -15.77 -5.67
N TYR A 281 -3.44 -15.14 -5.36
CA TYR A 281 -3.66 -13.74 -5.70
C TYR A 281 -2.56 -12.83 -5.14
N SER A 282 -2.11 -11.90 -5.97
CA SER A 282 -1.35 -10.72 -5.59
C SER A 282 -1.87 -9.49 -6.33
N PRO A 283 -1.94 -8.33 -5.67
CA PRO A 283 -2.23 -7.06 -6.34
C PRO A 283 -1.00 -6.51 -7.08
N LEU A 284 0.18 -7.13 -6.99
CA LEU A 284 1.33 -6.81 -7.84
C LEU A 284 1.26 -7.67 -9.11
N TRP A 285 1.03 -7.03 -10.26
CA TRP A 285 0.78 -7.72 -11.50
C TRP A 285 1.97 -7.72 -12.42
N THR A 286 2.32 -8.87 -12.99
CA THR A 286 3.27 -8.98 -14.08
C THR A 286 2.57 -8.80 -15.43
N ILE A 287 2.93 -7.76 -16.16
CA ILE A 287 2.28 -7.38 -17.43
C ILE A 287 2.73 -8.27 -18.59
N ASN A 288 1.76 -8.88 -19.26
CA ASN A 288 1.91 -9.53 -20.55
C ASN A 288 1.11 -8.73 -21.59
N ILE A 289 1.76 -8.33 -22.69
CA ILE A 289 1.14 -7.49 -23.71
C ILE A 289 0.78 -8.38 -24.89
N TYR A 290 -0.51 -8.44 -25.22
CA TYR A 290 -1.00 -9.15 -26.40
C TYR A 290 -1.31 -8.18 -27.55
N ASP A 291 -1.28 -8.70 -28.78
CA ASP A 291 -1.56 -7.94 -29.99
C ASP A 291 -3.00 -7.40 -29.99
N ASN A 292 -3.17 -6.10 -30.17
CA ASN A 292 -4.49 -5.48 -30.19
C ASN A 292 -5.41 -6.00 -31.32
N ALA A 293 -4.84 -6.65 -32.34
CA ALA A 293 -5.60 -7.38 -33.37
C ALA A 293 -6.45 -8.53 -32.78
N ASP A 294 -6.02 -9.09 -31.65
CA ASP A 294 -6.69 -10.19 -30.96
C ASP A 294 -7.72 -9.71 -29.91
N PHE A 295 -7.89 -8.39 -29.72
CA PHE A 295 -8.78 -7.79 -28.70
C PHE A 295 -10.17 -8.44 -28.68
N ALA A 296 -10.86 -8.50 -29.82
CA ALA A 296 -12.22 -9.04 -29.89
C ALA A 296 -12.35 -10.54 -29.58
N SER A 297 -11.24 -11.28 -29.51
CA SER A 297 -11.24 -12.70 -29.14
C SER A 297 -10.91 -12.96 -27.68
N VAL A 298 -10.42 -11.96 -26.93
CA VAL A 298 -10.08 -12.09 -25.52
C VAL A 298 -11.31 -11.84 -24.67
N THR A 299 -11.78 -12.86 -23.95
CA THR A 299 -12.97 -12.79 -23.09
C THR A 299 -12.74 -13.27 -21.67
N ASP A 300 -11.61 -13.91 -21.40
CA ASP A 300 -11.27 -14.60 -20.16
C ASP A 300 -9.79 -14.97 -20.17
N LEU A 301 -9.30 -15.65 -19.12
CA LEU A 301 -7.90 -16.04 -19.03
C LEU A 301 -7.54 -17.12 -20.07
N GLU A 302 -8.45 -18.06 -20.36
CA GLU A 302 -8.19 -19.11 -21.35
C GLU A 302 -7.84 -18.49 -22.71
N SER A 303 -8.70 -17.63 -23.23
CA SER A 303 -8.47 -16.90 -24.48
C SER A 303 -7.26 -15.97 -24.42
N ALA A 304 -7.04 -15.25 -23.30
CA ALA A 304 -5.89 -14.37 -23.14
C ALA A 304 -4.52 -15.10 -23.16
N THR A 305 -4.49 -16.39 -22.81
CA THR A 305 -3.26 -17.20 -22.90
C THR A 305 -3.02 -17.84 -24.27
N GLU A 306 -4.01 -17.80 -25.17
CA GLU A 306 -3.91 -18.39 -26.51
C GLU A 306 -3.57 -17.36 -27.61
N VAL A 307 -3.67 -16.07 -27.31
CA VAL A 307 -3.41 -14.97 -28.26
C VAL A 307 -1.92 -14.70 -28.49
N THR A 308 -1.63 -13.87 -29.49
CA THR A 308 -0.26 -13.48 -29.83
C THR A 308 0.28 -12.51 -28.79
N LEU A 309 1.27 -12.93 -28.00
CA LEU A 309 2.00 -12.03 -27.11
C LEU A 309 3.06 -11.25 -27.90
N LEU A 310 3.02 -9.94 -27.77
CA LEU A 310 4.04 -9.01 -28.27
C LEU A 310 5.20 -8.90 -27.26
N GLU A 311 4.88 -8.95 -25.97
CA GLU A 311 5.83 -8.91 -24.88
C GLU A 311 5.30 -9.69 -23.68
N SER A 312 6.19 -10.38 -22.97
CA SER A 312 5.87 -11.11 -21.74
C SER A 312 6.73 -10.59 -20.62
N ASP A 313 6.19 -10.56 -19.41
CA ASP A 313 6.87 -10.08 -18.21
C ASP A 313 7.48 -8.67 -18.37
N ALA A 314 6.75 -7.76 -19.04
CA ALA A 314 7.24 -6.44 -19.43
C ALA A 314 7.63 -5.56 -18.22
N THR A 315 6.78 -5.56 -17.19
CA THR A 315 7.01 -4.87 -15.91
C THR A 315 6.01 -5.35 -14.86
N THR A 316 6.19 -4.91 -13.62
CA THR A 316 5.27 -5.17 -12.50
C THR A 316 4.55 -3.90 -12.03
N VAL A 317 3.23 -3.96 -11.85
CA VAL A 317 2.39 -2.81 -11.45
C VAL A 317 1.52 -3.12 -10.23
N ASN A 318 1.39 -2.18 -9.30
CA ASN A 318 0.50 -2.33 -8.16
C ASN A 318 -0.94 -1.96 -8.54
N CYS A 319 -1.80 -2.96 -8.69
CA CYS A 319 -3.19 -2.77 -9.08
C CYS A 319 -4.16 -3.59 -8.21
N PRO A 320 -4.46 -3.17 -6.97
CA PRO A 320 -5.39 -3.90 -6.12
C PRO A 320 -6.77 -3.98 -6.78
N VAL A 321 -7.33 -5.19 -6.81
CA VAL A 321 -8.69 -5.43 -7.31
C VAL A 321 -9.67 -4.94 -6.26
N VAL A 322 -10.64 -4.15 -6.69
CA VAL A 322 -11.61 -3.51 -5.80
C VAL A 322 -13.06 -3.91 -6.07
N SER A 323 -13.31 -4.63 -7.17
CA SER A 323 -14.63 -5.18 -7.49
C SER A 323 -14.50 -6.38 -8.45
N VAL A 324 -15.36 -7.39 -8.26
CA VAL A 324 -15.47 -8.59 -9.09
C VAL A 324 -16.96 -8.88 -9.33
N GLY A 325 -17.35 -9.10 -10.58
CA GLY A 325 -18.70 -9.51 -10.96
C GLY A 325 -19.79 -8.43 -10.82
N MET A 326 -19.42 -7.15 -10.66
CA MET A 326 -20.37 -6.03 -10.56
C MET A 326 -20.28 -5.11 -11.80
N GLU A 327 -21.41 -4.94 -12.49
CA GLU A 327 -21.60 -4.00 -13.62
C GLU A 327 -21.75 -2.54 -13.18
#